data_AF-A0AAE0WAY0-F1
#
_entry.id   AF-A0AAE0WAY0-F1
#
_cell.length_a   1.000
_cell.length_b   1.000
_cell.length_c   1.000
_cell.angle_alpha   90.00
_cell.angle_beta   90.00
_cell.angle_gamma   90.00
#
_symmetry.space_group_name_H-M   'P 1'
#
loop_
_entity.id
_entity.type
_entity.pdbx_description
1 polymer ?
#
loop_
_entity_poly.entity_id
_entity_poly.type
_entity_poly.pdbx_seq_one_letter_code
_entity_poly.pdbx_strand_id
1 'polypeptide(L)'
;MPFTQLLPEVCRMGKYQLDGKKENVPFCSKKHGRHPTLLPGIFTVFCQHGVCYEYQIMKSMESPNIPFTFLRTKFKVAPEAVIYDNACNLHAYCLNIDPAFFARTQFALDALHWFNHIDCSMGYESKLYPKFKSVNTQSVEQNNSKLKSLLSNMTPQNFHACLRFFQLNCNREITVHN
;
A
#
# COMPACT_ATOMS: atom_id res chain seq x y z
N MET A 1 23.35 -6.30 11.02
CA MET A 1 23.42 -7.12 9.78
C MET A 1 22.53 -6.45 8.74
N PRO A 2 23.07 -5.78 7.70
CA PRO A 2 22.22 -5.20 6.67
C PRO A 2 21.73 -6.34 5.79
N PHE A 3 20.43 -6.60 5.82
CA PHE A 3 19.77 -7.56 4.95
C PHE A 3 19.58 -6.89 3.59
N THR A 4 20.65 -6.75 2.80
CA THR A 4 20.54 -6.29 1.41
C THR A 4 20.06 -7.47 0.58
N GLN A 5 18.79 -7.82 0.71
CA GLN A 5 18.17 -8.77 -0.20
C GLN A 5 18.12 -8.06 -1.57
N LEU A 6 18.96 -8.52 -2.51
CA LEU A 6 18.88 -8.08 -3.90
C LEU A 6 17.43 -8.29 -4.35
N LEU A 7 16.76 -7.19 -4.69
CA LEU A 7 15.42 -7.27 -5.25
C LEU A 7 15.50 -8.10 -6.55
N PRO A 8 14.53 -8.98 -6.81
CA PRO A 8 14.47 -9.69 -8.08
C PRO A 8 14.55 -8.68 -9.23
N GLU A 9 15.32 -8.99 -10.28
CA GLU A 9 15.27 -8.19 -11.50
C GLU A 9 13.84 -8.15 -12.01
N VAL A 10 13.42 -6.99 -12.54
CA VAL A 10 12.10 -6.83 -13.16
C VAL A 10 12.02 -7.81 -14.33
N CYS A 11 11.33 -8.94 -14.14
CA CYS A 11 10.99 -9.82 -15.24
C CYS A 11 10.12 -9.02 -16.21
N ARG A 12 10.69 -8.66 -17.35
CA ARG A 12 9.91 -8.09 -18.45
C ARG A 12 8.87 -9.14 -18.83
N MET A 13 7.60 -8.73 -18.98
CA MET A 13 6.57 -9.60 -19.53
C MET A 13 7.09 -10.17 -20.85
N GLY A 14 7.20 -11.50 -20.93
CA GLY A 14 7.34 -12.16 -22.22
C GLY A 14 6.12 -11.78 -23.06
N LYS A 15 6.30 -11.63 -24.38
CA LYS A 15 5.15 -11.38 -25.27
C LYS A 15 4.19 -12.55 -25.16
N TYR A 16 3.08 -12.35 -24.47
CA TYR A 16 1.98 -13.30 -24.46
C TYR A 16 1.33 -13.29 -25.85
N GLN A 17 0.96 -14.45 -26.36
CA GLN A 17 0.40 -14.56 -27.72
C GLN A 17 -0.87 -13.72 -27.92
N LEU A 18 -1.55 -13.33 -26.83
CA LEU A 18 -2.70 -12.44 -26.86
C LEU A 18 -2.35 -10.94 -26.67
N ASP A 19 -1.11 -10.56 -26.35
CA ASP A 19 -0.73 -9.14 -26.22
C ASP A 19 -0.89 -8.36 -27.54
N GLY A 20 -0.83 -9.06 -28.69
CA GLY A 20 -1.10 -8.51 -30.02
C GLY A 20 -2.60 -8.41 -30.36
N LYS A 21 -3.46 -9.07 -29.58
CA LYS A 21 -4.92 -9.03 -29.71
C LYS A 21 -5.46 -8.17 -28.56
N LYS A 22 -5.72 -6.89 -28.81
CA LYS A 22 -6.48 -6.06 -27.86
C LYS A 22 -7.89 -6.61 -27.75
N GLU A 23 -8.10 -7.58 -26.87
CA GLU A 23 -9.43 -7.82 -26.34
C GLU A 23 -9.84 -6.58 -25.57
N ASN A 24 -11.06 -6.08 -25.80
CA ASN A 24 -11.67 -5.00 -25.00
C ASN A 24 -12.06 -5.56 -23.62
N VAL A 25 -11.10 -6.14 -22.90
CA VAL A 25 -11.31 -6.50 -21.50
C VAL A 25 -11.20 -5.20 -20.71
N PRO A 26 -12.26 -4.76 -20.03
CA PRO A 26 -12.20 -3.52 -19.29
C PRO A 26 -11.20 -3.68 -18.15
N PHE A 27 -10.13 -2.88 -18.17
CA PHE A 27 -9.12 -2.87 -17.12
C PHE A 27 -9.52 -1.87 -16.04
N CYS A 28 -9.22 -2.21 -14.79
CA CYS A 28 -9.54 -1.34 -13.66
C CYS A 28 -8.93 0.04 -13.83
N SER A 29 -9.77 1.08 -13.90
CA SER A 29 -9.33 2.47 -13.89
C SER A 29 -9.75 3.16 -12.60
N LYS A 30 -8.76 3.66 -11.85
CA LYS A 30 -9.00 4.43 -10.63
C LYS A 30 -9.17 5.90 -10.99
N LYS A 31 -10.32 6.48 -10.64
CA LYS A 31 -10.54 7.93 -10.74
C LYS A 31 -9.69 8.63 -9.68
N HIS A 32 -8.73 9.44 -10.10
CA HIS A 32 -7.95 10.31 -9.22
C HIS A 32 -8.41 11.76 -9.42
N GLY A 33 -8.77 12.44 -8.33
CA GLY A 33 -8.84 13.90 -8.34
C GLY A 33 -7.43 14.45 -8.56
N ARG A 34 -7.19 15.14 -9.69
CA ARG A 34 -5.89 15.77 -9.94
C ARG A 34 -5.72 16.95 -8.97
N HIS A 35 -4.97 16.77 -7.89
CA HIS A 35 -4.45 17.93 -7.16
C HIS A 35 -3.12 18.34 -7.82
N PRO A 36 -2.99 19.57 -8.34
CA PRO A 36 -1.85 20.00 -9.17
C PRO A 36 -0.51 20.07 -8.41
N THR A 37 -0.54 19.94 -7.09
CA THR A 37 0.63 19.96 -6.19
C THR A 37 0.45 18.91 -5.11
N LEU A 38 0.68 17.64 -5.46
CA LEU A 38 0.85 16.60 -4.44
C LEU A 38 2.24 16.79 -3.84
N LEU A 39 2.27 17.28 -2.59
CA LEU A 39 3.48 17.30 -1.75
C LEU A 39 4.09 15.89 -1.70
N PRO A 40 5.41 15.75 -1.44
CA PRO A 40 6.01 14.46 -1.15
C PRO A 40 5.20 13.74 -0.07
N GLY A 41 4.54 12.66 -0.48
CA GLY A 41 3.65 11.88 0.38
C GLY A 41 4.43 11.07 1.40
N ILE A 42 3.73 10.56 2.40
CA ILE A 42 4.27 9.56 3.31
C ILE A 42 3.51 8.28 3.07
N PHE A 43 4.23 7.24 2.70
CA PHE A 43 3.70 5.89 2.62
C PHE A 43 3.83 5.24 4.00
N THR A 44 2.72 4.79 4.58
CA THR A 44 2.70 4.16 5.91
C THR A 44 2.12 2.76 5.80
N VAL A 45 2.61 1.84 6.64
CA VAL A 45 2.13 0.46 6.67
C VAL A 45 1.73 0.08 8.08
N PHE A 46 0.51 -0.42 8.22
CA PHE A 46 -0.09 -0.81 9.49
C PHE A 46 -0.37 -2.30 9.54
N CYS A 47 -0.33 -2.84 10.75
CA CYS A 47 -0.91 -4.15 11.05
C CYS A 47 -2.42 -4.04 11.29
N GLN A 48 -3.10 -5.19 11.36
CA GLN A 48 -4.54 -5.25 11.64
C GLN A 48 -4.93 -4.64 13.00
N HIS A 49 -4.00 -4.54 13.96
CA HIS A 49 -4.21 -3.92 15.26
C HIS A 49 -4.05 -2.39 15.23
N GLY A 50 -3.70 -1.82 14.07
CA GLY A 50 -3.46 -0.38 13.90
C GLY A 50 -2.04 0.08 14.24
N VAL A 51 -1.12 -0.82 14.61
CA VAL A 51 0.28 -0.48 14.84
C VAL A 51 0.97 -0.23 13.50
N CYS A 52 1.62 0.93 13.35
CA CYS A 52 2.44 1.21 12.17
C CYS A 52 3.78 0.49 12.30
N TYR A 53 4.13 -0.30 11.30
CA TYR A 53 5.44 -0.95 11.24
C TYR A 53 6.53 0.02 10.83
N GLU A 54 6.27 0.86 9.84
CA GLU A 54 7.28 1.71 9.22
C GLU A 54 6.60 2.74 8.31
N TYR A 55 7.33 3.82 8.01
CA TYR A 55 6.94 4.81 7.03
C TYR A 55 8.06 5.05 6.02
N GLN A 56 7.68 5.43 4.80
CA GLN A 56 8.60 5.82 3.74
C GLN A 56 8.20 7.17 3.17
N ILE A 57 9.16 8.09 3.11
CA ILE A 57 8.96 9.39 2.46
C ILE A 57 9.02 9.18 0.95
N MET A 58 7.98 9.63 0.26
CA MET A 58 7.83 9.51 -1.18
C MET A 58 8.38 10.76 -1.84
N LYS A 59 9.42 10.60 -2.67
CA LYS A 59 10.01 11.70 -3.44
C LYS A 59 9.32 11.93 -4.78
N SER A 60 8.45 11.01 -5.18
CA SER A 60 7.72 10.99 -6.45
C SER A 60 6.29 10.53 -6.20
N MET A 61 5.48 10.56 -7.26
CA MET A 61 4.15 9.98 -7.25
C MET A 61 4.16 8.52 -6.77
N GLU A 62 3.07 8.13 -6.13
CA GLU A 62 2.86 6.76 -5.71
C GLU A 62 2.83 5.82 -6.90
N SER A 63 3.67 4.79 -6.85
CA SER A 63 3.78 3.74 -7.83
C SER A 63 3.71 2.41 -7.10
N PRO A 64 3.16 1.33 -7.71
CA PRO A 64 3.16 -0.01 -7.14
C PRO A 64 4.55 -0.51 -6.67
N ASN A 65 5.63 0.07 -7.19
CA ASN A 65 6.99 -0.25 -6.76
C ASN A 65 7.25 0.08 -5.27
N ILE A 66 6.64 1.13 -4.72
CA ILE A 66 6.84 1.53 -3.32
C ILE A 66 6.30 0.46 -2.35
N PRO A 67 5.00 0.09 -2.40
CA PRO A 67 4.47 -1.01 -1.60
C PRO A 67 5.14 -2.34 -1.91
N PHE A 68 5.48 -2.65 -3.17
CA PHE A 68 6.21 -3.88 -3.50
C PHE A 68 7.57 -3.95 -2.80
N THR A 69 8.39 -2.90 -2.95
CA THR A 69 9.73 -2.82 -2.34
C THR A 69 9.62 -2.96 -0.83
N PHE A 70 8.62 -2.31 -0.22
CA PHE A 70 8.35 -2.43 1.19
C PHE A 70 8.06 -3.88 1.59
N LEU A 71 7.05 -4.49 0.97
CA LEU A 71 6.60 -5.85 1.28
C LEU A 71 7.75 -6.85 1.14
N ARG A 72 8.57 -6.68 0.11
CA ARG A 72 9.65 -7.60 -0.21
C ARG A 72 10.89 -7.45 0.67
N THR A 73 11.19 -6.24 1.13
CA THR A 73 12.38 -5.97 1.96
C THR A 73 12.12 -6.14 3.45
N LYS A 74 10.88 -5.93 3.90
CA LYS A 74 10.53 -5.97 5.33
C LYS A 74 10.03 -7.33 5.80
N PHE A 75 9.42 -8.11 4.91
CA PHE A 75 8.88 -9.41 5.27
C PHE A 75 9.70 -10.56 4.67
N LYS A 76 10.06 -11.54 5.51
CA LYS A 76 10.70 -12.79 5.05
C LYS A 76 9.71 -13.71 4.33
N VAL A 77 8.45 -13.65 4.72
CA VAL A 77 7.31 -14.38 4.15
C VAL A 77 6.24 -13.36 3.84
N ALA A 78 5.65 -13.41 2.64
CA ALA A 78 4.63 -12.44 2.26
C ALA A 78 3.44 -12.47 3.24
N PRO A 79 2.84 -11.32 3.55
CA PRO A 79 1.63 -11.27 4.36
C PRO A 79 0.52 -12.13 3.75
N GLU A 80 -0.33 -12.71 4.59
CA GLU A 80 -1.50 -13.47 4.11
C GLU A 80 -2.52 -12.56 3.41
N ALA A 81 -2.59 -11.29 3.82
CA ALA A 81 -3.44 -10.30 3.20
C ALA A 81 -2.75 -8.92 3.12
N VAL A 82 -3.01 -8.21 2.03
CA VAL A 82 -2.59 -6.83 1.80
C VAL A 82 -3.82 -6.03 1.41
N ILE A 83 -4.17 -5.05 2.23
CA ILE A 83 -5.25 -4.09 1.96
C ILE A 83 -4.63 -2.77 1.53
N TYR A 84 -4.99 -2.30 0.34
CA TYR A 84 -4.36 -1.12 -0.26
C TYR A 84 -5.31 -0.42 -1.24
N ASP A 85 -5.21 0.90 -1.37
CA ASP A 85 -6.15 1.71 -2.17
C ASP A 85 -6.07 1.43 -3.69
N ASN A 86 -4.95 0.86 -4.15
CA ASN A 86 -4.65 0.48 -5.53
C ASN A 86 -4.18 -0.98 -5.60
N ALA A 87 -4.77 -1.84 -4.76
CA ALA A 87 -4.43 -3.25 -4.62
C ALA A 87 -4.52 -4.05 -5.92
N CYS A 88 -5.44 -3.71 -6.83
CA CYS A 88 -5.58 -4.40 -8.12
C CYS A 88 -4.32 -4.26 -8.99
N ASN A 89 -3.78 -3.05 -9.12
CA ASN A 89 -2.54 -2.79 -9.84
C ASN A 89 -1.32 -3.33 -9.09
N LEU A 90 -1.32 -3.22 -7.76
CA LEU A 90 -0.25 -3.79 -6.92
C LEU A 90 -0.18 -5.32 -7.07
N HIS A 91 -1.32 -6.00 -7.06
CA HIS A 91 -1.38 -7.46 -7.19
C HIS A 91 -0.76 -7.92 -8.50
N ALA A 92 -1.18 -7.32 -9.62
CA ALA A 92 -0.60 -7.61 -10.93
C ALA A 92 0.91 -7.33 -10.96
N TYR A 93 1.34 -6.21 -10.37
CA TYR A 93 2.75 -5.86 -10.27
C TYR A 93 3.54 -6.90 -9.47
N CYS A 94 3.06 -7.29 -8.28
CA CYS A 94 3.71 -8.27 -7.41
C CYS A 94 3.86 -9.63 -8.10
N LEU A 95 2.82 -10.12 -8.77
CA LEU A 95 2.87 -11.40 -9.49
C LEU A 95 3.79 -11.37 -10.71
N ASN A 96 3.98 -10.21 -11.33
CA ASN A 96 4.90 -10.08 -12.46
C ASN A 96 6.38 -10.08 -12.02
N ILE A 97 6.68 -9.63 -10.80
CA ILE A 97 8.06 -9.52 -10.31
C ILE A 97 8.48 -10.74 -9.47
N ASP A 98 7.66 -11.15 -8.51
CA ASP A 98 7.98 -12.24 -7.58
C ASP A 98 6.72 -13.08 -7.26
N PRO A 99 6.20 -13.82 -8.25
CA PRO A 99 4.97 -14.60 -8.07
C PRO A 99 5.11 -15.66 -6.99
N ALA A 100 6.31 -16.23 -6.81
CA ALA A 100 6.55 -17.24 -5.79
C ALA A 100 6.38 -16.68 -4.37
N PHE A 101 6.89 -15.47 -4.12
CA PHE A 101 6.75 -14.81 -2.83
C PHE A 101 5.28 -14.47 -2.53
N PHE A 102 4.55 -13.95 -3.52
CA PHE A 102 3.17 -13.47 -3.34
C PHE A 102 2.07 -14.49 -3.66
N ALA A 103 2.42 -15.75 -3.98
CA ALA A 103 1.47 -16.79 -4.42
C ALA A 103 0.31 -17.06 -3.46
N ARG A 104 0.47 -16.74 -2.17
CA ARG A 104 -0.53 -16.98 -1.11
C ARG A 104 -1.06 -15.69 -0.48
N THR A 105 -0.72 -14.53 -1.05
CA THR A 105 -1.15 -13.23 -0.53
C THR A 105 -2.48 -12.82 -1.14
N GLN A 106 -3.49 -12.61 -0.31
CA GLN A 106 -4.76 -12.02 -0.74
C GLN A 106 -4.63 -10.50 -0.82
N PHE A 107 -4.79 -9.95 -2.02
CA PHE A 107 -4.89 -8.51 -2.22
C PHE A 107 -6.36 -8.07 -2.15
N ALA A 108 -6.64 -7.00 -1.44
CA ALA A 108 -7.97 -6.41 -1.34
C ALA A 108 -7.90 -4.88 -1.34
N LEU A 109 -8.92 -4.23 -1.89
CA LEU A 109 -9.04 -2.78 -1.91
C LEU A 109 -9.51 -2.26 -0.56
N ASP A 110 -8.98 -1.11 -0.15
CA ASP A 110 -9.58 -0.36 0.94
C ASP A 110 -11.05 -0.02 0.60
N ALA A 111 -11.93 -0.27 1.57
CA ALA A 111 -13.36 -0.16 1.46
C ALA A 111 -13.85 1.26 1.13
N LEU A 112 -13.12 2.33 1.51
CA LEU A 112 -13.47 3.70 1.10
C LEU A 112 -13.18 3.94 -0.37
N HIS A 113 -12.12 3.33 -0.87
CA HIS A 113 -11.62 3.57 -2.21
C HIS A 113 -12.30 2.70 -3.27
N TRP A 114 -13.00 1.63 -2.88
CA TRP A 114 -13.71 0.72 -3.79
C TRP A 114 -14.54 1.45 -4.85
N PHE A 115 -15.37 2.42 -4.46
CA PHE A 115 -16.24 3.17 -5.39
C PHE A 115 -15.49 4.02 -6.42
N ASN A 116 -14.21 4.29 -6.21
CA ASN A 116 -13.38 5.05 -7.14
C ASN A 116 -12.78 4.18 -8.25
N HIS A 117 -12.93 2.86 -8.15
CA HIS A 117 -12.46 1.91 -9.15
C HIS A 117 -13.58 1.56 -10.12
N ILE A 118 -13.33 1.75 -11.40
CA ILE A 118 -14.24 1.41 -12.50
C ILE A 118 -13.73 0.13 -13.15
N ASP A 119 -14.63 -0.82 -13.39
CA ASP A 119 -14.34 -2.12 -13.98
C ASP A 119 -13.31 -2.95 -13.21
N CYS A 120 -13.26 -2.78 -11.88
CA CYS A 120 -12.45 -3.61 -11.02
C CYS A 120 -13.14 -4.94 -10.72
N SER A 121 -12.36 -6.02 -10.66
CA SER A 121 -12.88 -7.33 -10.27
C SER A 121 -13.41 -7.29 -8.84
N MET A 122 -14.59 -7.89 -8.63
CA MET A 122 -15.17 -8.11 -7.29
C MET A 122 -14.23 -8.88 -6.36
N GLY A 123 -13.27 -9.65 -6.90
CA GLY A 123 -12.25 -10.33 -6.09
C GLY A 123 -11.34 -9.37 -5.30
N TYR A 124 -11.38 -8.07 -5.58
CA TYR A 124 -10.68 -7.06 -4.79
C TYR A 124 -11.58 -6.36 -3.77
N GLU A 125 -12.88 -6.58 -3.74
CA GLU A 125 -13.76 -5.93 -2.77
C GLU A 125 -13.57 -6.54 -1.37
N SER A 126 -12.92 -5.79 -0.47
CA SER A 126 -12.62 -6.26 0.90
C SER A 126 -13.87 -6.68 1.68
N LYS A 127 -15.02 -6.03 1.45
CA LYS A 127 -16.28 -6.32 2.15
C LYS A 127 -16.84 -7.72 1.87
N LEU A 128 -16.46 -8.36 0.77
CA LEU A 128 -16.93 -9.71 0.42
C LEU A 128 -16.27 -10.79 1.28
N TYR A 129 -15.15 -10.48 1.95
CA TYR A 129 -14.39 -11.44 2.72
C TYR A 129 -14.67 -11.29 4.23
N PRO A 130 -15.23 -12.32 4.91
CA PRO A 130 -15.51 -12.26 6.34
C PRO A 130 -14.30 -11.90 7.20
N LYS A 131 -13.10 -12.37 6.79
CA LYS A 131 -11.84 -12.10 7.51
C LYS A 131 -11.44 -10.63 7.55
N PHE A 132 -11.98 -9.78 6.67
CA PHE A 132 -11.70 -8.34 6.66
C PHE A 132 -12.77 -7.51 7.38
N LYS A 133 -13.88 -8.11 7.82
CA LYS A 133 -14.96 -7.35 8.50
C LYS A 133 -14.53 -6.71 9.82
N SER A 134 -13.61 -7.34 10.55
CA SER A 134 -13.06 -6.82 11.80
C SER A 134 -11.81 -5.97 11.61
N VAL A 135 -11.32 -5.82 10.37
CA VAL A 135 -10.10 -5.06 10.09
C VAL A 135 -10.47 -3.62 9.76
N ASN A 136 -9.82 -2.68 10.45
CA ASN A 136 -9.94 -1.27 10.11
C ASN A 136 -9.15 -0.96 8.83
N THR A 137 -9.81 -1.05 7.68
CA THR A 137 -9.18 -0.77 6.37
C THR A 137 -8.77 0.70 6.21
N GLN A 138 -9.32 1.59 7.05
CA GLN A 138 -9.11 3.04 6.99
C GLN A 138 -7.99 3.55 7.93
N SER A 139 -7.21 2.64 8.50
CA SER A 139 -6.18 2.97 9.49
C SER A 139 -5.18 4.00 8.94
N VAL A 140 -4.86 3.92 7.64
CA VAL A 140 -3.95 4.84 6.96
C VAL A 140 -4.55 6.24 6.87
N GLU A 141 -5.79 6.39 6.41
CA GLU A 141 -6.46 7.70 6.28
C GLU A 141 -6.64 8.38 7.64
N GLN A 142 -7.01 7.60 8.67
CA GLN A 142 -7.14 8.11 10.03
C GLN A 142 -5.80 8.63 10.57
N ASN A 143 -4.71 7.90 10.37
CA ASN A 143 -3.38 8.33 10.79
C ASN A 143 -2.91 9.56 9.99
N ASN A 144 -3.13 9.57 8.67
CA ASN A 144 -2.80 10.71 7.81
C ASN A 144 -3.59 11.97 8.21
N SER A 145 -4.84 11.82 8.65
CA SER A 145 -5.63 12.95 9.18
C SER A 145 -5.03 13.52 10.45
N LYS A 146 -4.61 12.66 11.40
CA LYS A 146 -3.88 13.07 12.61
C LYS A 146 -2.56 13.76 12.29
N LEU A 147 -1.86 13.30 11.25
CA LEU A 147 -0.58 13.88 10.85
C LEU A 147 -0.74 15.30 10.28
N LYS A 148 -1.83 15.59 9.56
CA LYS A 148 -2.08 16.92 8.97
C LYS A 148 -2.02 18.06 9.97
N SER A 149 -2.49 17.85 11.21
CA SER A 149 -2.45 18.88 12.25
C SER A 149 -1.02 19.19 12.74
N LEU A 150 -0.09 18.25 12.57
CA LEU A 150 1.31 18.39 12.98
C LEU A 150 2.20 18.95 11.87
N LEU A 151 1.79 18.84 10.61
CA LEU A 151 2.57 19.31 9.45
C LEU A 151 2.88 20.81 9.52
N SER A 152 2.00 21.62 10.12
CA SER A 152 2.21 23.07 10.29
C SER A 152 3.43 23.42 11.15
N ASN A 153 3.84 22.52 12.06
CA ASN A 153 4.98 22.72 12.95
C ASN A 153 6.24 21.97 12.48
N MET A 154 6.17 21.24 11.36
CA MET A 154 7.28 20.50 10.80
C MET A 154 8.07 21.34 9.79
N THR A 155 9.38 21.41 9.99
CA THR A 155 10.36 21.93 9.03
C THR A 155 11.06 20.75 8.34
N PRO A 156 11.66 20.94 7.15
CA PRO A 156 12.43 19.89 6.50
C PRO A 156 13.52 19.27 7.40
N GLN A 157 14.10 20.07 8.31
CA GLN A 157 15.16 19.65 9.23
C GLN A 157 14.65 18.77 10.37
N ASN A 158 13.43 19.00 10.86
CA ASN A 158 12.85 18.21 11.96
C ASN A 158 11.85 17.14 11.50
N PHE A 159 11.49 17.12 10.21
CA PHE A 159 10.45 16.26 9.64
C PHE A 159 10.60 14.78 10.01
N HIS A 160 11.81 14.23 9.84
CA HIS A 160 12.08 12.84 10.20
C HIS A 160 11.91 12.55 11.69
N ALA A 161 12.37 13.45 12.56
CA ALA A 161 12.27 13.29 14.00
C ALA A 161 10.82 13.41 14.48
N CYS A 162 10.09 14.40 13.95
CA CYS A 162 8.67 14.60 14.24
C CYS A 162 7.82 13.42 13.78
N LEU A 163 8.04 12.89 12.58
CA LEU A 163 7.34 11.71 12.09
C LEU A 163 7.60 10.48 12.95
N ARG A 164 8.86 10.24 13.30
CA ARG A 164 9.23 9.12 14.16
C ARG A 164 8.58 9.23 15.53
N PHE A 165 8.62 10.41 16.14
CA PHE A 165 8.00 10.66 17.45
C PHE A 165 6.48 10.50 17.40
N PHE A 166 5.82 11.07 16.39
CA PHE A 166 4.39 10.92 16.15
C PHE A 166 4.01 9.44 16.04
N GLN A 167 4.71 8.69 15.18
CA GLN A 167 4.36 7.29 14.94
C GLN A 167 4.60 6.41 16.17
N LEU A 168 5.65 6.68 16.93
CA LEU A 168 5.92 6.01 18.21
C LEU A 168 4.80 6.28 19.22
N ASN A 169 4.33 7.51 19.34
CA ASN A 169 3.23 7.84 20.27
C ASN A 169 1.93 7.15 19.86
N CYS A 170 1.57 7.18 18.57
CA CYS A 170 0.38 6.46 18.08
C CYS A 170 0.47 4.97 18.36
N ASN A 171 1.65 4.36 18.15
CA ASN A 171 1.84 2.95 18.46
C ASN A 171 1.75 2.65 19.96
N ARG A 172 2.24 3.55 20.84
CA ARG A 172 2.13 3.40 22.30
C ARG A 172 0.68 3.44 22.78
N GLU A 173 -0.14 4.36 22.27
CA GLU A 173 -1.56 4.42 22.62
C GLU A 173 -2.26 3.09 22.32
N ILE A 174 -1.94 2.48 21.17
CA ILE A 174 -2.53 1.21 20.74
C ILE A 174 -2.07 0.04 21.61
N THR A 175 -0.80 0.03 22.04
CA THR A 175 -0.27 -1.07 22.89
C THR A 175 -0.70 -0.98 24.35
N VAL A 176 -1.18 0.18 24.83
CA VAL A 176 -1.73 0.32 26.19
C VAL A 176 -3.18 -0.20 26.27
N HIS A 177 -3.88 -0.28 25.14
CA HIS A 177 -5.30 -0.67 25.08
C HIS A 177 -5.55 -2.10 24.55
N ASN A 178 -4.50 -2.88 24.27
CA ASN A 178 -4.56 -4.29 23.88
C ASN A 178 -3.79 -5.15 24.88
#